data_AF-K1TWB9-F1
#
_entry.id   AF-K1TWB9-F1
#
_cell.length_a   1.000
_cell.length_b   1.000
_cell.length_c   1.000
_cell.angle_alpha   90.00
_cell.angle_beta   90.00
_cell.angle_gamma   90.00
#
_symmetry.space_group_name_H-M   'P 1'
#
loop_
_entity.id
_entity.type
_entity.pdbx_description
1 polymer ?
#
loop_
_entity_poly.entity_id
_entity_poly.type
_entity_poly.pdbx_seq_one_letter_code
_entity_poly.pdbx_strand_id
1 'polypeptide(L)'
;MGIYHWISGDVRNVGFLYRTDEFEGKLISSDEGRVYWISEKDYLKKSLAPGMQQVWQIMHSDVPMECLQTITEEGIIAKIQ
;
A
#
# COMPACT_ATOMS: atom_id res chain seq x y z
N MET A 1 -6.62 -9.26 2.18
CA MET A 1 -5.49 -9.69 1.30
C MET A 1 -5.72 -9.09 -0.06
N GLY A 2 -4.67 -8.71 -0.80
CA GLY A 2 -4.90 -8.17 -2.12
C GLY A 2 -3.64 -8.05 -2.97
N ILE A 3 -3.84 -7.68 -4.21
CA ILE A 3 -2.78 -7.48 -5.19
C ILE A 3 -2.80 -6.01 -5.57
N TYR A 4 -1.65 -5.36 -5.49
CA TYR A 4 -1.48 -3.99 -5.96
C TYR A 4 -0.41 -3.99 -7.05
N HIS A 5 -0.74 -3.48 -8.22
CA HIS A 5 0.17 -3.49 -9.35
C HIS A 5 0.17 -2.14 -10.04
N TRP A 6 1.34 -1.73 -10.49
CA TRP A 6 1.52 -0.46 -11.20
C TRP A 6 2.39 -0.64 -12.43
N ILE A 7 2.10 0.16 -13.45
CA ILE A 7 2.84 0.16 -14.70
C ILE A 7 3.83 1.32 -14.69
N SER A 8 5.09 1.03 -14.99
CA SER A 8 6.15 2.00 -15.17
C SER A 8 6.86 1.71 -16.50
N GLY A 9 6.61 2.54 -17.52
CA GLY A 9 7.00 2.23 -18.89
C GLY A 9 6.40 0.89 -19.34
N ASP A 10 7.24 -0.02 -19.82
CA ASP A 10 6.83 -1.36 -20.27
C ASP A 10 6.84 -2.42 -19.14
N VAL A 11 7.11 -2.00 -17.90
CA VAL A 11 7.23 -2.91 -16.75
C VAL A 11 5.97 -2.88 -15.91
N ARG A 12 5.35 -4.06 -15.72
CA ARG A 12 4.29 -4.27 -14.71
C ARG A 12 4.92 -4.75 -13.41
N ASN A 13 4.87 -3.91 -12.39
CA ASN A 13 5.25 -4.27 -11.04
C ASN A 13 4.05 -4.84 -10.31
N VAL A 14 4.25 -5.91 -9.54
CA VAL A 14 3.18 -6.59 -8.80
C VAL A 14 3.60 -6.74 -7.34
N GLY A 15 2.83 -6.14 -6.44
CA GLY A 15 2.96 -6.24 -5.00
C GLY A 15 1.83 -7.09 -4.41
N PHE A 16 2.20 -8.06 -3.58
CA PHE A 16 1.25 -8.84 -2.78
C PHE A 16 1.11 -8.20 -1.39
N LEU A 17 -0.13 -7.94 -0.96
CA LEU A 17 -0.43 -7.22 0.26
C LEU A 17 -0.84 -8.19 1.38
N TYR A 18 -0.12 -8.11 2.52
CA TYR A 18 -0.30 -8.97 3.69
C TYR A 18 -0.58 -8.16 4.95
N ARG A 19 -1.53 -8.64 5.77
CA ARG A 19 -1.92 -8.07 7.07
C ARG A 19 -1.74 -9.16 8.13
N THR A 20 -1.25 -8.79 9.31
CA THR A 20 -1.23 -9.65 10.50
C THR A 20 -1.57 -8.83 11.74
N ASP A 21 -2.23 -9.46 12.70
CA ASP A 21 -2.42 -9.02 14.08
C ASP A 21 -1.55 -9.81 15.07
N GLU A 22 -0.95 -10.91 14.62
CA GLU A 22 -0.01 -11.72 15.37
C GLU A 22 1.44 -11.39 14.99
N PHE A 23 2.25 -10.99 15.97
CA PHE A 23 3.69 -10.73 15.81
C PHE A 23 4.43 -10.87 17.15
N GLU A 24 5.73 -11.13 17.09
CA GLU A 24 6.62 -11.20 18.26
C GLU A 24 7.91 -10.39 18.08
N GLY A 25 8.63 -10.13 19.17
CA GLY A 25 9.90 -9.39 19.15
C GLY A 25 9.76 -7.87 19.40
N LYS A 26 10.74 -7.10 18.92
CA LYS A 26 10.79 -5.63 19.09
C LYS A 26 10.96 -4.96 17.73
N LEU A 27 10.28 -3.82 17.55
CA LEU A 27 10.37 -3.01 16.32
C LEU A 27 11.75 -2.34 16.22
N ILE A 28 12.46 -2.57 15.11
CA ILE A 28 13.83 -2.08 14.88
C ILE A 28 13.89 -1.46 13.47
N SER A 29 14.49 -0.26 13.36
CA SER A 29 14.75 0.39 12.06
C SER A 29 16.03 -0.12 11.41
N SER A 30 16.13 0.02 10.09
CA SER A 30 17.30 -0.38 9.31
C SER A 30 17.78 0.76 8.41
N ASP A 31 18.86 0.51 7.66
CA ASP A 31 19.40 1.46 6.67
C ASP A 31 18.43 1.73 5.52
N GLU A 32 17.46 0.83 5.28
CA GLU A 32 16.41 1.04 4.27
C GLU A 32 15.39 2.11 4.71
N GLY A 33 15.20 2.29 6.02
CA GLY A 33 14.28 3.28 6.54
C GLY A 33 13.89 3.11 7.99
N ARG A 34 13.33 4.19 8.54
CA ARG A 34 12.78 4.22 9.89
C ARG A 34 11.37 3.63 9.93
N VAL A 35 11.17 2.66 10.82
CA VAL A 35 9.85 2.09 11.13
C VAL A 35 9.35 2.59 12.49
N TYR A 36 8.05 2.78 12.61
CA TYR A 36 7.41 3.27 13.84
C TYR A 36 5.92 2.90 13.88
N TRP A 37 5.36 2.85 15.08
CA TRP A 37 3.92 2.67 15.29
C TRP A 37 3.17 4.00 15.09
N ILE A 38 2.00 3.94 14.47
CA ILE A 38 1.12 5.09 14.25
C ILE A 38 -0.34 4.67 14.42
N SER A 39 -1.18 5.59 14.90
CA SER A 39 -2.62 5.36 14.95
C SER A 39 -3.23 5.42 13.54
N GLU A 40 -4.28 4.65 13.29
CA GLU A 40 -4.98 4.69 11.99
C GLU A 40 -5.48 6.10 11.65
N LYS A 41 -5.97 6.83 12.67
CA LYS A 41 -6.47 8.21 12.53
C LYS A 41 -5.39 9.18 12.06
N ASP A 42 -4.13 8.94 12.44
CA ASP A 42 -3.02 9.80 12.06
C ASP A 42 -2.31 9.32 10.80
N TYR A 43 -2.41 8.03 10.47
CA TYR A 43 -1.83 7.44 9.27
C TYR A 43 -2.29 8.14 8.00
N LEU A 44 -3.60 8.31 7.81
CA LEU A 44 -4.17 8.97 6.63
C LEU A 44 -3.85 10.47 6.53
N LYS A 45 -3.33 11.09 7.59
CA LYS A 45 -2.89 12.49 7.60
C LYS A 45 -1.42 12.65 7.19
N LYS A 46 -0.67 11.55 7.05
CA LYS A 46 0.74 11.61 6.65
C LYS A 46 0.87 11.90 5.15
N SER A 47 2.05 12.38 4.77
CA SER A 47 2.47 12.37 3.37
C SER A 47 2.77 10.93 2.98
N LEU A 48 1.76 10.26 2.43
CA LEU A 48 1.85 8.87 1.99
C LEU A 48 2.36 8.81 0.55
N ALA A 49 2.97 7.68 0.19
CA ALA A 49 3.28 7.39 -1.20
C ALA A 49 2.00 7.37 -2.06
N PRO A 50 2.09 7.69 -3.36
CA PRO A 50 0.96 7.52 -4.27
C PRO A 50 0.39 6.09 -4.21
N GLY A 51 -0.94 5.96 -4.27
CA GLY A 51 -1.61 4.66 -4.21
C GLY A 51 -1.84 4.10 -2.80
N MET A 52 -1.24 4.68 -1.77
CA MET A 52 -1.37 4.16 -0.40
C MET A 52 -2.79 4.28 0.18
N GLN A 53 -3.64 5.16 -0.36
CA GLN A 53 -5.06 5.22 0.00
C GLN A 53 -5.82 3.97 -0.48
N GLN A 54 -5.49 3.45 -1.66
CA GLN A 54 -6.07 2.22 -2.19
C GLN A 54 -5.52 1.01 -1.43
N VAL A 55 -4.22 0.97 -1.15
CA VAL A 55 -3.62 -0.05 -0.28
C VAL A 55 -4.33 -0.06 1.08
N TRP A 56 -4.58 1.11 1.68
CA TRP A 56 -5.33 1.21 2.92
C TRP A 56 -6.73 0.59 2.81
N GLN A 57 -7.49 0.91 1.77
CA GLN A 57 -8.82 0.31 1.53
C GLN A 57 -8.75 -1.21 1.39
N ILE A 58 -7.83 -1.74 0.57
CA ILE A 58 -7.64 -3.19 0.39
C ILE A 58 -7.32 -3.87 1.71
N MET A 59 -6.46 -3.25 2.51
CA MET A 59 -5.98 -3.80 3.78
C MET A 59 -7.05 -3.78 4.88
N HIS A 60 -8.11 -3.00 4.74
CA HIS A 60 -9.27 -2.97 5.66
C HIS A 60 -10.48 -3.73 5.13
N SER A 61 -10.37 -4.30 3.93
CA SER A 61 -11.40 -5.17 3.37
C SER A 61 -11.23 -6.61 3.86
N ASP A 62 -12.36 -7.24 4.18
CA ASP A 62 -12.42 -8.69 4.43
C ASP A 62 -12.56 -9.51 3.13
N VAL A 63 -12.79 -8.83 2.01
CA VAL A 63 -12.86 -9.44 0.67
C VAL A 63 -11.53 -9.21 -0.05
N PRO A 64 -10.96 -10.23 -0.71
CA PRO A 64 -9.80 -10.06 -1.57
C PRO A 64 -10.07 -9.04 -2.68
N MET A 65 -9.13 -8.12 -2.88
CA MET A 65 -9.26 -7.05 -3.89
C MET A 65 -7.97 -6.92 -4.70
N GLU A 66 -8.10 -6.46 -5.93
CA GLU A 66 -6.98 -6.10 -6.79
C GLU A 66 -7.04 -4.60 -7.14
N CYS A 67 -5.88 -3.95 -7.20
CA CYS A 67 -5.79 -2.57 -7.65
C CYS A 67 -4.69 -2.38 -8.69
N LEU A 68 -5.10 -1.86 -9.85
CA LEU A 68 -4.20 -1.39 -10.90
C LEU A 68 -4.02 0.12 -10.79
N GLN A 69 -2.76 0.55 -10.65
CA GLN A 69 -2.37 1.95 -10.80
C GLN A 69 -1.70 2.18 -12.15
N THR A 70 -2.19 3.20 -12.86
CA THR A 70 -1.64 3.65 -14.13
C THR A 70 -1.29 5.14 -14.04
N ILE A 71 -0.13 5.50 -14.59
CA ILE A 71 0.26 6.91 -14.74
C ILE A 71 -0.25 7.37 -16.11
N THR A 72 -1.03 8.44 -16.10
CA THR A 72 -1.60 9.08 -17.30
C THR A 72 -1.15 10.54 -17.38
N GLU A 73 -1.44 11.22 -18.50
CA GLU A 73 -1.18 12.66 -18.65
C GLU A 73 -1.92 13.51 -17.61
N GLU A 74 -3.07 13.02 -17.12
CA GLU A 74 -3.89 13.67 -16.08
C GLU A 74 -3.43 13.31 -14.66
N GLY A 75 -2.37 12.51 -14.52
CA GLY A 75 -1.80 12.05 -13.26
C GLY A 75 -2.06 10.58 -12.97
N ILE A 76 -2.06 10.22 -11.69
CA ILE A 76 -2.14 8.84 -11.22
C ILE A 76 -3.61 8.40 -11.11
N ILE A 77 -3.98 7.37 -11.84
CA ILE A 77 -5.30 6.74 -11.77
C ILE A 77 -5.14 5.36 -11.14
N ALA A 78 -5.89 5.09 -10.07
CA ALA A 78 -5.91 3.79 -9.40
C ALA A 78 -7.34 3.22 -9.42
N LYS A 79 -7.50 2.02 -9.97
CA LYS A 79 -8.78 1.32 -10.06
C LYS A 79 -8.75 0.08 -9.18
N ILE A 80 -9.71 -0.04 -8.27
CA ILE A 80 -9.94 -1.25 -7.45
C ILE A 80 -10.99 -2.11 -8.14
N GLN A 81 -10.79 -3.43 -8.13
CA GLN A 81 -11.70 -4.45 -8.65
C GLN A 81 -11.82 -5.63 -7.71
#